data_AF-A0A924GH01-F1
#
_entry.id   AF-A0A924GH01-F1
#
_cell.length_a   1.000
_cell.length_b   1.000
_cell.length_c   1.000
_cell.angle_alpha   90.00
_cell.angle_beta   90.00
_cell.angle_gamma   90.00
#
_symmetry.space_group_name_H-M   'P 1'
#
loop_
_entity.id
_entity.type
_entity.pdbx_description
1 polymer ?
#
loop_
_entity_poly.entity_id
_entity_poly.type
_entity_poly.pdbx_seq_one_letter_code
_entity_poly.pdbx_strand_id
1 'polypeptide(L)'
;TIVAVVIDGVSLASLAGCTATPAPNTDWSDRMIAVLSDPNGQGGAGGDLRIDSGARNARGTAYLADVPSGEYDVLAVCDGTGTIHLAVKTTTPPHRVLASSDIACGATLRLPFTVAAAGVALEATDPSTSAQWQAMIVNPGWEPAPTTYSHRPQSTDPSPYEKRAEGRLVVPPHLLLVSDDLVSGVVKINA
;
A
#
# COMPACT_ATOMS: atom_id res chain seq x y z
N THR A 1 -40.66 42.95 28.51
CA THR A 1 -40.82 41.63 27.86
C THR A 1 -39.51 40.89 27.97
N ILE A 2 -39.45 39.83 28.77
CA ILE A 2 -38.25 39.00 28.94
C ILE A 2 -38.43 37.79 28.03
N VAL A 3 -37.51 37.58 27.09
CA VAL A 3 -37.52 36.43 26.18
C VAL A 3 -36.61 35.36 26.80
N ALA A 4 -37.22 34.27 27.27
CA ALA A 4 -36.49 33.09 27.72
C ALA A 4 -36.17 32.21 26.50
N VAL A 5 -34.88 31.97 26.25
CA VAL A 5 -34.42 31.03 25.23
C VAL A 5 -34.24 29.67 25.90
N VAL A 6 -35.09 28.71 25.52
CA VAL A 6 -34.94 27.30 25.90
C VAL A 6 -33.95 26.67 24.93
N ILE A 7 -32.82 26.19 25.44
CA ILE A 7 -31.82 25.43 24.68
C ILE A 7 -32.15 23.96 24.91
N ASP A 8 -32.81 23.32 23.93
CA ASP A 8 -33.06 21.89 23.94
C ASP A 8 -31.75 21.10 23.74
N GLY A 9 -31.63 20.04 24.53
CA GLY A 9 -30.40 19.30 24.77
C GLY A 9 -29.76 18.68 23.53
N VAL A 10 -28.47 18.98 23.37
CA VAL A 10 -27.59 18.23 22.48
C VAL A 10 -27.39 16.84 23.07
N SER A 11 -27.98 15.84 22.43
CA SER A 11 -27.72 14.44 22.72
C SER A 11 -26.27 14.13 22.32
N LEU A 12 -25.45 13.80 23.31
CA LEU A 12 -24.09 13.28 23.13
C LEU A 12 -24.19 11.88 22.51
N ALA A 13 -24.23 11.81 21.18
CA ALA A 13 -24.02 10.58 20.45
C ALA A 13 -22.59 10.12 20.76
N SER A 14 -22.49 9.06 21.55
CA SER A 14 -21.24 8.39 21.89
C SER A 14 -20.63 7.89 20.57
N LEU A 15 -19.54 8.51 20.13
CA LEU A 15 -18.66 7.94 19.12
C LEU A 15 -18.08 6.66 19.72
N ALA A 16 -18.78 5.55 19.53
CA ALA A 16 -18.19 4.22 19.68
C ALA A 16 -17.04 4.17 18.67
N GLY A 17 -15.82 4.33 19.17
CA GLY A 17 -14.62 4.20 18.37
C GLY A 17 -14.63 2.82 17.73
N CYS A 18 -14.70 2.80 16.40
CA CYS A 18 -14.44 1.60 15.62
C CYS A 18 -12.97 1.22 15.83
N THR A 19 -12.66 0.50 16.90
CA THR A 19 -11.41 -0.24 17.01
C THR A 19 -11.55 -1.49 16.15
N ALA A 20 -11.61 -1.29 14.82
CA ALA A 20 -11.42 -2.38 13.91
C ALA A 20 -9.97 -2.84 14.09
N THR A 21 -9.79 -4.10 14.48
CA THR A 21 -8.48 -4.75 14.48
C THR A 21 -7.86 -4.55 13.09
N PRO A 22 -6.57 -4.16 12.97
CA PRO A 22 -5.95 -4.02 11.66
C PRO A 22 -6.17 -5.30 10.87
N ALA A 23 -6.69 -5.19 9.66
CA ALA A 23 -6.78 -6.33 8.77
C ALA A 23 -5.36 -6.90 8.57
N PRO A 24 -5.22 -8.20 8.24
CA PRO A 24 -3.92 -8.78 7.91
C PRO A 24 -3.18 -7.88 6.91
N ASN A 25 -1.88 -7.69 7.11
CA ASN A 25 -1.02 -6.76 6.37
C ASN A 25 -1.07 -6.88 4.83
N THR A 26 -1.50 -8.01 4.27
CA THR A 26 -1.74 -8.17 2.83
C THR A 26 -3.02 -7.47 2.35
N ASP A 27 -4.06 -7.38 3.19
CA ASP A 27 -5.33 -6.73 2.83
C ASP A 27 -5.14 -5.22 2.57
N TRP A 28 -4.27 -4.55 3.34
CA TRP A 28 -3.98 -3.14 3.08
C TRP A 28 -3.25 -2.95 1.75
N SER A 29 -2.17 -3.69 1.50
CA SER A 29 -1.38 -3.56 0.27
C SER A 29 -2.20 -3.93 -0.96
N ASP A 30 -2.98 -5.02 -0.91
CA ASP A 30 -3.85 -5.45 -2.00
C ASP A 30 -4.91 -4.38 -2.34
N ARG A 31 -5.49 -3.75 -1.32
CA ARG A 31 -6.43 -2.63 -1.51
C ARG A 31 -5.74 -1.42 -2.13
N MET A 32 -4.56 -1.06 -1.66
CA MET A 32 -3.84 0.09 -2.21
C MET A 32 -3.38 -0.17 -3.65
N ILE A 33 -2.97 -1.39 -3.98
CA ILE A 33 -2.71 -1.80 -5.37
C ILE A 33 -3.97 -1.60 -6.21
N ALA A 34 -5.12 -2.11 -5.76
CA ALA A 34 -6.38 -1.99 -6.50
C ALA A 34 -6.81 -0.52 -6.72
N VAL A 35 -6.61 0.35 -5.73
CA VAL A 35 -6.96 1.77 -5.81
C VAL A 35 -5.99 2.55 -6.70
N LEU A 36 -4.69 2.29 -6.59
CA LEU A 36 -3.65 3.06 -7.28
C LEU A 36 -3.29 2.54 -8.68
N SER A 37 -3.83 1.38 -9.07
CA SER A 37 -3.51 0.74 -10.34
C SER A 37 -3.94 1.59 -11.54
N ASP A 38 -3.01 1.82 -12.45
CA ASP A 38 -3.27 2.32 -13.80
C ASP A 38 -3.11 1.15 -14.79
N PRO A 39 -4.18 0.75 -15.51
CA PRO A 39 -4.08 -0.29 -16.54
C PRO A 39 -3.04 -0.01 -17.63
N ASN A 40 -2.75 1.28 -17.89
CA ASN A 40 -1.74 1.72 -18.84
C ASN A 40 -0.46 2.22 -18.13
N GLY A 41 -0.36 2.04 -16.82
CA GLY A 41 0.76 2.46 -16.00
C GLY A 41 1.97 1.55 -16.17
N GLN A 42 3.02 1.84 -15.42
CA GLN A 42 4.30 1.13 -15.50
C GLN A 42 4.50 0.15 -14.33
N GLY A 43 3.41 -0.16 -13.63
CA GLY A 43 3.41 -1.00 -12.43
C GLY A 43 3.89 -0.24 -11.20
N GLY A 44 4.26 -1.00 -10.17
CA GLY A 44 4.67 -0.44 -8.90
C GLY A 44 5.09 -1.49 -7.89
N ALA A 45 5.27 -1.05 -6.66
CA ALA A 45 5.73 -1.89 -5.58
C ALA A 45 5.36 -1.31 -4.22
N GLY A 46 5.44 -2.16 -3.20
CA GLY A 46 5.17 -1.79 -1.83
C GLY A 46 5.62 -2.87 -0.87
N GLY A 47 5.32 -2.67 0.40
CA GLY A 47 5.57 -3.60 1.49
C GLY A 47 6.00 -2.91 2.77
N ASP A 48 6.48 -3.70 3.71
CA ASP A 48 7.03 -3.20 4.98
C ASP A 48 8.38 -2.51 4.75
N LEU A 49 8.61 -1.39 5.43
CA LEU A 49 9.95 -0.85 5.60
C LEU A 49 10.72 -1.72 6.59
N ARG A 50 11.97 -2.08 6.26
CA ARG A 50 12.82 -2.90 7.11
C ARG A 50 14.12 -2.18 7.41
N ILE A 51 14.63 -2.32 8.63
CA ILE A 51 15.99 -1.88 8.95
C ILE A 51 16.95 -3.01 8.56
N ASP A 52 17.76 -2.76 7.55
CA ASP A 52 18.89 -3.62 7.23
C ASP A 52 19.95 -3.57 8.34
N SER A 53 20.69 -4.67 8.52
CA SER A 53 21.75 -4.74 9.52
C SER A 53 22.76 -3.60 9.36
N GLY A 54 22.87 -2.73 10.37
CA GLY A 54 23.78 -1.58 10.38
C GLY A 54 23.25 -0.31 9.72
N ALA A 55 22.02 -0.34 9.17
CA ALA A 55 21.34 0.85 8.68
C ALA A 55 20.73 1.66 9.84
N ARG A 56 20.69 2.99 9.68
CA ARG A 56 20.06 3.90 10.64
C ARG A 56 18.55 4.09 10.41
N ASN A 57 18.10 3.83 9.19
CA ASN A 57 16.74 4.07 8.74
C ASN A 57 16.16 2.77 8.17
N ALA A 58 14.87 2.57 8.35
CA ALA A 58 14.15 1.54 7.64
C ALA A 58 14.05 1.93 6.15
N ARG A 59 14.11 0.93 5.27
CA ARG A 59 14.09 1.12 3.82
C ARG A 59 13.23 0.05 3.14
N GLY A 60 12.57 0.47 2.06
CA GLY A 60 11.99 -0.40 1.05
C GLY A 60 12.48 0.07 -0.32
N THR A 61 12.83 -0.87 -1.20
CA THR A 61 13.30 -0.54 -2.55
C THR A 61 12.70 -1.49 -3.56
N ALA A 62 12.31 -0.96 -4.70
CA ALA A 62 11.83 -1.72 -5.84
C ALA A 62 12.45 -1.21 -7.13
N TYR A 63 12.80 -2.14 -8.01
CA TYR A 63 13.41 -1.84 -9.30
C TYR A 63 12.43 -2.20 -10.41
N LEU A 64 12.06 -1.20 -11.20
CA LEU A 64 11.19 -1.35 -12.36
C LEU A 64 12.06 -1.14 -13.60
N ALA A 65 12.63 -2.22 -14.12
CA ALA A 65 13.67 -2.17 -15.15
C ALA A 65 13.17 -1.64 -16.51
N ASP A 66 11.89 -1.84 -16.82
CA ASP A 66 11.34 -1.65 -18.16
C ASP A 66 10.51 -0.38 -18.33
N VAL A 67 10.59 0.58 -17.38
CA VAL A 67 9.86 1.86 -17.50
C VAL A 67 10.43 2.65 -18.67
N PRO A 68 9.68 2.90 -19.76
CA PRO A 68 10.20 3.59 -20.93
C PRO A 68 10.45 5.07 -20.65
N SER A 69 11.26 5.72 -21.49
CA SER A 69 11.46 7.17 -21.40
C SER A 69 10.14 7.92 -21.60
N GLY A 70 9.87 8.93 -20.77
CA GLY A 70 8.62 9.66 -20.79
C GLY A 70 8.37 10.46 -19.52
N GLU A 71 7.23 11.15 -19.49
CA GLU A 71 6.71 11.84 -18.30
C GLU A 71 5.71 10.94 -17.60
N TYR A 72 5.79 10.89 -16.27
CA TYR A 72 4.94 10.04 -15.43
C TYR A 72 4.64 10.72 -14.10
N ASP A 73 3.65 10.18 -13.41
CA ASP A 73 3.41 10.46 -12.00
C ASP A 73 3.74 9.22 -11.16
N VAL A 74 4.32 9.41 -9.98
CA VAL A 74 4.27 8.39 -8.92
C VAL A 74 3.14 8.73 -7.98
N LEU A 75 2.23 7.78 -7.80
CA LEU A 75 1.26 7.80 -6.71
C LEU A 75 1.78 6.95 -5.58
N ALA A 76 1.79 7.48 -4.37
CA ALA A 76 2.27 6.74 -3.22
C ALA A 76 1.45 7.01 -1.97
N VAL A 77 1.35 5.99 -1.13
CA VAL A 77 0.67 6.00 0.16
C VAL A 77 1.52 5.24 1.17
N CYS A 78 1.38 5.59 2.44
CA CYS A 78 1.90 4.77 3.52
C CYS A 78 0.88 4.57 4.63
N ASP A 79 1.00 3.42 5.30
CA ASP A 79 0.32 3.09 6.55
C ASP A 79 1.32 3.07 7.70
N GLY A 80 0.84 3.39 8.90
CA GLY A 80 1.64 3.65 10.08
C GLY A 80 1.50 5.09 10.58
N THR A 81 2.45 5.51 11.40
CA THR A 81 2.45 6.86 12.00
C THR A 81 3.63 7.68 11.51
N GLY A 82 3.40 8.96 11.20
CA GLY A 82 4.47 9.88 10.84
C GLY A 82 4.58 10.07 9.33
N THR A 83 5.81 10.10 8.84
CA THR A 83 6.14 10.50 7.47
C THR A 83 7.26 9.62 6.93
N ILE A 84 7.08 9.07 5.74
CA ILE A 84 8.15 8.38 5.00
C ILE A 84 8.70 9.30 3.92
N HIS A 85 9.98 9.17 3.59
CA HIS A 85 10.59 9.83 2.46
C HIS A 85 10.57 8.88 1.25
N LEU A 86 9.96 9.31 0.15
CA LEU A 86 9.98 8.59 -1.13
C LEU A 86 10.91 9.28 -2.13
N ALA A 87 11.74 8.49 -2.79
CA ALA A 87 12.57 8.93 -3.90
C ALA A 87 12.41 8.03 -5.11
N VAL A 88 12.26 8.65 -6.29
CA VAL A 88 12.36 8.00 -7.59
C VAL A 88 13.78 8.20 -8.10
N LYS A 89 14.46 7.11 -8.47
CA LYS A 89 15.87 7.14 -8.87
C LYS A 89 16.10 6.43 -10.20
N THR A 90 17.22 6.74 -10.86
CA THR A 90 17.70 5.93 -11.98
C THR A 90 18.17 4.56 -11.50
N THR A 91 17.91 3.51 -12.28
CA THR A 91 18.40 2.15 -12.02
C THR A 91 19.89 2.01 -12.30
N THR A 92 20.44 2.83 -13.20
CA THR A 92 21.85 2.77 -13.61
C THR A 92 22.74 3.65 -12.71
N PRO A 93 23.93 3.17 -12.32
CA PRO A 93 24.92 3.97 -11.63
C PRO A 93 25.49 5.10 -12.52
N PRO A 94 25.74 6.30 -11.96
CA PRO A 94 25.41 6.70 -10.60
C PRO A 94 23.89 6.89 -10.44
N HIS A 95 23.30 6.31 -9.39
CA HIS A 95 21.88 6.46 -9.09
C HIS A 95 21.55 7.92 -8.83
N ARG A 96 20.79 8.56 -9.73
CA ARG A 96 20.35 9.95 -9.59
C ARG A 96 18.92 9.97 -9.10
N VAL A 97 18.62 10.86 -8.17
CA VAL A 97 17.24 11.16 -7.77
C VAL A 97 16.58 11.95 -8.90
N LEU A 98 15.51 11.42 -9.46
CA LEU A 98 14.69 12.05 -10.48
C LEU A 98 13.63 12.96 -9.85
N ALA A 99 13.02 12.48 -8.76
CA ALA A 99 12.08 13.23 -7.95
C ALA A 99 12.07 12.64 -6.52
N SER A 100 11.75 13.46 -5.53
CA SER A 100 11.52 12.97 -4.16
C SER A 100 10.54 13.85 -3.40
N SER A 101 9.86 13.26 -2.42
CA SER A 101 8.98 13.98 -1.52
C SER A 101 8.71 13.16 -0.25
N ASP A 102 8.16 13.84 0.74
CA ASP A 102 7.75 13.25 2.00
C ASP A 102 6.25 12.91 1.94
N ILE A 103 5.89 11.72 2.40
CA ILE A 103 4.52 11.19 2.43
C ILE A 103 4.10 11.08 3.89
N ALA A 104 3.14 11.90 4.31
CA ALA A 104 2.48 11.68 5.60
C ALA A 104 1.64 10.40 5.52
N CYS A 105 1.80 9.48 6.47
CA CYS A 105 1.03 8.23 6.45
C CYS A 105 -0.46 8.48 6.71
N GLY A 106 -1.29 7.78 5.93
CA GLY A 106 -2.71 8.07 5.77
C GLY A 106 -3.05 9.08 4.67
N ALA A 107 -2.06 9.70 4.01
CA ALA A 107 -2.26 10.57 2.84
C ALA A 107 -1.76 9.92 1.55
N THR A 108 -2.25 10.44 0.42
CA THR A 108 -1.75 10.10 -0.92
C THR A 108 -0.88 11.22 -1.46
N LEU A 109 0.33 10.86 -1.88
CA LEU A 109 1.22 11.72 -2.64
C LEU A 109 1.04 11.47 -4.13
N ARG A 110 1.04 12.54 -4.92
CA ARG A 110 1.30 12.51 -6.36
C ARG A 110 2.58 13.30 -6.64
N LEU A 111 3.54 12.66 -7.30
CA LEU A 111 4.84 13.24 -7.58
C LEU A 111 5.18 13.10 -9.08
N PRO A 112 5.14 14.19 -9.86
CA PRO A 112 5.53 14.15 -11.27
C PRO A 112 7.04 13.94 -11.42
N PHE A 113 7.44 13.18 -12.44
CA PHE A 113 8.85 12.96 -12.79
C PHE A 113 9.03 12.61 -14.27
N THR A 114 10.28 12.73 -14.76
CA THR A 114 10.63 12.40 -16.15
C THR A 114 11.72 11.33 -16.17
N VAL A 115 11.50 10.31 -17.00
CA VAL A 115 12.44 9.22 -17.26
C VAL A 115 13.18 9.53 -18.57
N ALA A 116 14.49 9.76 -18.49
CA ALA A 116 15.32 10.02 -19.66
C ALA A 116 15.89 8.74 -20.29
N ALA A 117 16.05 7.68 -19.50
CA ALA A 117 16.56 6.38 -19.92
C ALA A 117 15.79 5.28 -19.19
N ALA A 118 15.63 4.12 -19.84
CA ALA A 118 14.74 3.09 -19.35
C ALA A 118 15.05 2.63 -17.91
N GLY A 119 13.98 2.45 -17.16
CA GLY A 119 13.98 1.89 -15.82
C GLY A 119 14.12 2.91 -14.71
N VAL A 120 13.42 2.66 -13.61
CA VAL A 120 13.51 3.45 -12.38
C VAL A 120 13.53 2.58 -11.13
N ALA A 121 14.07 3.12 -10.05
CA ALA A 121 14.00 2.56 -8.72
C ALA A 121 13.11 3.43 -7.84
N LEU A 122 12.18 2.82 -7.13
CA LEU A 122 11.39 3.46 -6.08
C LEU A 122 12.04 3.12 -4.74
N GLU A 123 12.38 4.13 -3.95
CA GLU A 123 12.98 3.95 -2.63
C GLU A 123 12.17 4.72 -1.59
N ALA A 124 11.63 4.00 -0.62
CA ALA A 124 11.00 4.56 0.56
C ALA A 124 11.92 4.40 1.77
N THR A 125 12.03 5.43 2.61
CA THR A 125 12.81 5.40 3.85
C THR A 125 12.08 6.06 5.00
N ASP A 126 12.26 5.53 6.21
CA ASP A 126 11.67 6.08 7.44
C ASP A 126 12.69 5.94 8.59
N PRO A 127 12.94 7.00 9.40
CA PRO A 127 13.67 6.85 10.66
C PRO A 127 12.91 5.98 11.69
N SER A 128 11.58 5.90 11.60
CA SER A 128 10.72 5.04 12.41
C SER A 128 10.59 3.67 11.74
N THR A 129 10.61 2.60 12.52
CA THR A 129 10.87 1.26 11.98
C THR A 129 9.60 0.54 11.51
N SER A 130 8.48 1.26 11.47
CA SER A 130 7.14 0.68 11.38
C SER A 130 6.26 1.52 10.46
N ALA A 131 6.48 1.37 9.16
CA ALA A 131 5.54 1.83 8.15
C ALA A 131 5.46 0.81 7.02
N GLN A 132 4.28 0.72 6.42
CA GLN A 132 4.09 0.07 5.13
C GLN A 132 3.98 1.14 4.06
N TRP A 133 4.46 0.87 2.85
CA TRP A 133 4.35 1.79 1.73
C TRP A 133 3.83 1.08 0.50
N GLN A 134 3.15 1.82 -0.36
CA GLN A 134 2.76 1.37 -1.69
C GLN A 134 2.97 2.53 -2.65
N ALA A 135 3.58 2.26 -3.79
CA ALA A 135 3.75 3.24 -4.86
C ALA A 135 3.46 2.61 -6.23
N MET A 136 2.84 3.38 -7.12
CA MET A 136 2.53 3.03 -8.50
C MET A 136 3.02 4.13 -9.44
N ILE A 137 3.61 3.73 -10.56
CA ILE A 137 3.94 4.63 -11.66
C ILE A 137 2.78 4.64 -12.63
N VAL A 138 2.16 5.80 -12.80
CA VAL A 138 0.97 6.00 -13.61
C VAL A 138 1.23 7.03 -14.69
N ASN A 139 0.38 7.05 -15.72
CA ASN A 139 0.43 8.10 -16.72
C ASN A 139 0.02 9.45 -16.12
N PRO A 140 0.56 10.57 -16.66
CA PRO A 140 0.16 11.90 -16.23
C PRO A 140 -1.35 12.10 -16.31
N GLY A 141 -1.93 12.67 -15.26
CA GLY A 141 -3.37 12.95 -15.22
C GLY A 141 -4.26 11.73 -14.96
N TRP A 142 -3.69 10.59 -14.56
CA TRP A 142 -4.48 9.46 -14.06
C TRP A 142 -5.48 9.91 -12.99
N GLU A 143 -6.64 9.29 -12.95
CA GLU A 143 -7.61 9.44 -11.87
C GLU A 143 -8.09 8.05 -11.45
N PRO A 144 -8.38 7.83 -10.16
CA PRO A 144 -8.91 6.54 -9.73
C PRO A 144 -10.25 6.31 -10.44
N ALA A 145 -10.44 5.08 -10.94
CA ALA A 145 -11.76 4.70 -11.43
C ALA A 145 -12.78 4.94 -10.31
N PRO A 146 -13.99 5.45 -10.62
CA PRO A 146 -15.04 5.60 -9.63
C PRO A 146 -15.29 4.23 -9.00
N THR A 147 -14.86 4.07 -7.75
CA THR A 147 -15.05 2.80 -7.07
C THR A 147 -16.50 2.76 -6.60
N THR A 148 -17.33 1.92 -7.23
CA THR A 148 -18.47 1.34 -6.52
C THR A 148 -17.93 0.33 -5.53
N TYR A 149 -17.27 0.82 -4.47
CA TYR A 149 -16.92 -0.01 -3.33
C TYR A 149 -18.23 -0.33 -2.61
N SER A 150 -18.98 -1.32 -3.11
CA SER A 150 -20.00 -1.95 -2.30
C SER A 150 -19.24 -2.73 -1.24
N HIS A 151 -19.22 -2.22 -0.01
CA HIS A 151 -18.81 -3.00 1.14
C HIS A 151 -19.64 -4.27 1.12
N ARG A 152 -19.10 -5.39 0.61
CA ARG A 152 -19.74 -6.68 0.82
C ARG A 152 -19.75 -6.82 2.35
N PRO A 153 -20.90 -6.92 3.01
CA PRO A 153 -20.89 -7.29 4.42
C PRO A 153 -20.09 -8.57 4.52
N GLN A 154 -19.09 -8.59 5.41
CA GLN A 154 -18.34 -9.80 5.70
C GLN A 154 -19.37 -10.89 5.98
N SER A 155 -19.34 -11.95 5.17
CA SER A 155 -20.22 -13.08 5.36
C SER A 155 -20.02 -13.58 6.79
N THR A 156 -21.07 -13.52 7.60
CA THR A 156 -21.12 -14.13 8.93
C THR A 156 -21.32 -15.64 8.83
N ASP A 157 -21.21 -16.25 7.63
CA ASP A 157 -21.22 -17.70 7.53
C ASP A 157 -20.04 -18.28 8.32
N PRO A 158 -20.31 -19.12 9.34
CA PRO A 158 -19.25 -19.77 10.08
C PRO A 158 -18.41 -20.62 9.12
N SER A 159 -17.10 -20.48 9.24
CA SER A 159 -16.11 -21.26 8.50
C SER A 159 -16.51 -22.76 8.52
N PRO A 160 -16.59 -23.44 7.35
CA PRO A 160 -16.93 -24.86 7.29
C PRO A 160 -15.90 -25.78 7.97
N TYR A 161 -14.79 -25.22 8.48
CA TYR A 161 -13.76 -25.96 9.20
C TYR A 161 -14.10 -26.30 10.66
N GLU A 162 -15.21 -25.80 11.23
CA GLU A 162 -15.60 -26.12 12.61
C GLU A 162 -16.48 -27.38 12.76
N LYS A 163 -16.67 -28.17 11.69
CA LYS A 163 -17.34 -29.48 11.78
C LYS A 163 -16.54 -30.58 11.08
N ARG A 164 -15.47 -31.07 11.72
CA ARG A 164 -14.96 -32.45 11.55
C ARG A 164 -13.82 -32.76 12.54
N ALA A 165 -14.16 -32.90 13.81
CA ALA A 165 -13.41 -33.77 14.70
C ALA A 165 -14.16 -35.11 14.74
N GLU A 166 -13.73 -36.05 13.89
CA GLU A 166 -13.89 -37.52 13.99
C GLU A 166 -13.79 -38.12 12.58
N GLY A 167 -12.63 -38.69 12.24
CA GLY A 167 -12.50 -39.58 11.08
C GLY A 167 -11.28 -39.36 10.19
N ARG A 168 -10.21 -40.12 10.48
CA ARG A 168 -9.10 -40.54 9.59
C ARG A 168 -8.44 -39.48 8.69
N LEU A 169 -7.22 -39.11 9.10
CA LEU A 169 -6.19 -38.53 8.24
C LEU A 169 -5.90 -39.50 7.07
N VAL A 170 -6.26 -39.10 5.85
CA VAL A 170 -5.66 -39.62 4.62
C VAL A 170 -4.82 -38.50 4.06
N VAL A 171 -3.50 -38.61 4.18
CA VAL A 171 -2.54 -37.66 3.61
C VAL A 171 -2.30 -38.06 2.15
N PRO A 172 -2.66 -37.25 1.15
CA PRO A 172 -2.18 -37.48 -0.20
C PRO A 172 -0.68 -37.14 -0.28
N PRO A 173 0.16 -37.96 -0.92
CA PRO A 173 1.52 -37.56 -1.27
C PRO A 173 1.44 -36.51 -2.39
N HIS A 174 2.40 -35.59 -2.42
CA HIS A 174 2.51 -34.42 -3.32
C HIS A 174 1.89 -33.12 -2.77
N LEU A 175 2.38 -32.66 -1.62
CA LEU A 175 2.43 -31.23 -1.33
C LEU A 175 3.89 -30.85 -1.07
N LEU A 176 4.55 -30.32 -2.10
CA LEU A 176 5.84 -29.65 -1.96
C LEU A 176 5.57 -28.32 -1.25
N LEU A 177 6.03 -28.21 0.00
CA LEU A 177 6.20 -26.94 0.69
C LEU A 177 7.34 -26.19 -0.01
N VAL A 178 6.99 -25.23 -0.86
CA VAL A 178 7.90 -24.17 -1.26
C VAL A 178 7.75 -23.08 -0.21
N SER A 179 8.70 -23.04 0.71
CA SER A 179 8.91 -21.92 1.62
C SER A 179 9.88 -20.97 0.92
N ASP A 180 9.36 -19.89 0.33
CA ASP A 180 10.16 -18.77 -0.15
C ASP A 180 9.85 -17.54 0.71
N ASP A 181 10.73 -17.29 1.67
CA ASP A 181 10.88 -16.01 2.36
C ASP A 181 11.43 -14.97 1.37
N LEU A 182 10.56 -14.36 0.55
CA LEU A 182 10.87 -13.21 -0.31
C LEU A 182 9.59 -12.45 -0.66
N VAL A 183 8.99 -11.72 0.29
CA VAL A 183 7.85 -10.83 0.01
C VAL A 183 8.36 -9.40 -0.18
N SER A 184 9.04 -9.17 -1.30
CA SER A 184 9.06 -7.87 -1.97
C SER A 184 8.24 -8.05 -3.25
N GLY A 185 6.96 -7.68 -3.19
CA GLY A 185 6.02 -7.87 -4.28
C GLY A 185 6.24 -6.82 -5.35
N VAL A 186 6.98 -7.16 -6.42
CA VAL A 186 6.97 -6.36 -7.65
C VAL A 186 5.68 -6.69 -8.40
N VAL A 187 4.79 -5.72 -8.54
CA VAL A 187 3.57 -5.89 -9.34
C VAL A 187 3.81 -5.29 -10.71
N LYS A 188 4.06 -6.15 -11.70
CA LYS A 188 4.12 -5.76 -13.11
C LYS A 188 2.74 -5.97 -13.72
N ILE A 189 2.11 -4.88 -14.16
CA ILE A 189 0.88 -4.92 -14.94
C ILE A 189 1.32 -4.97 -16.40
N ASN A 190 1.12 -6.10 -17.07
CA ASN A 190 1.38 -6.20 -18.50
C ASN A 190 0.21 -5.52 -19.24
N ALA A 191 0.52 -4.51 -20.03
CA ALA A 191 -0.39 -3.94 -21.05
C ALA A 191 -0.48 -4.85 -22.27
#